data_AF-A0A354J1C8-F1
#
_entry.id   AF-A0A354J1C8-F1
#
_cell.length_a   1.000
_cell.length_b   1.000
_cell.length_c   1.000
_cell.angle_alpha   90.00
_cell.angle_beta   90.00
_cell.angle_gamma   90.00
#
_symmetry.space_group_name_H-M   'P 1'
#
loop_
_entity.id
_entity.type
_entity.pdbx_description
1 polymer ?
#
loop_
_entity_poly.entity_id
_entity_poly.type
_entity_poly.pdbx_seq_one_letter_code
_entity_poly.pdbx_strand_id
1 'polypeptide(L)' 'MMFEKIKQEIMSDKMNESYTKIGIPPLFKASADARIAIVGQAPGRKAEATQLFWNDLSG' A
#
# COMPACT_ATOMS: atom_id res chain seq x y z
N MET A 1 -11.05 5.39 -9.79
CA MET A 1 -12.35 4.90 -9.26
C MET A 1 -12.24 3.50 -8.65
N MET A 2 -11.79 2.46 -9.38
CA MET A 2 -11.66 1.10 -8.81
C MET A 2 -10.59 0.98 -7.72
N PHE A 3 -9.35 1.38 -7.99
CA PHE A 3 -8.25 1.26 -7.02
C PHE A 3 -8.46 2.12 -5.76
N GLU A 4 -9.10 3.28 -5.90
CA GLU A 4 -9.52 4.07 -4.75
C GLU A 4 -10.59 3.36 -3.92
N LYS A 5 -11.56 2.68 -4.55
CA LYS A 5 -12.55 1.86 -3.83
C LYS A 5 -11.88 0.74 -3.04
N ILE A 6 -10.95 0.00 -3.66
CA ILE A 6 -10.17 -1.06 -3.00
C ILE A 6 -9.37 -0.49 -1.82
N LYS A 7 -8.73 0.67 -2.01
CA LYS A 7 -8.02 1.36 -0.92
C LYS A 7 -8.94 1.66 0.26
N GLN A 8 -10.13 2.21 0.00
CA GLN A 8 -11.11 2.50 1.06
C GLN A 8 -11.63 1.23 1.74
N GLU A 9 -11.86 0.16 1.00
CA GLU A 9 -12.29 -1.13 1.54
C GLU A 9 -11.22 -1.73 2.46
N ILE A 10 -9.93 -1.71 2.04
CA ILE A 10 -8.82 -2.16 2.88
C ILE A 10 -8.73 -1.31 4.16
N MET A 11 -8.84 0.02 4.06
CA MET A 11 -8.79 0.92 5.22
C MET A 11 -9.97 0.72 6.19
N SER A 12 -11.14 0.32 5.67
CA SER A 12 -12.36 0.12 6.46
C SER A 12 -12.44 -1.26 7.13
N ASP A 13 -11.54 -2.18 6.79
CA ASP A 13 -11.47 -3.51 7.40
C ASP A 13 -11.07 -3.39 8.89
N LYS A 14 -11.78 -4.13 9.76
CA LYS A 14 -11.49 -4.20 11.19
C LYS A 14 -10.06 -4.62 11.49
N MET A 15 -9.47 -5.49 10.67
CA MET A 15 -8.07 -5.92 10.83
C MET A 15 -7.09 -4.74 10.68
N ASN A 16 -7.45 -3.72 9.91
CA ASN A 16 -6.63 -2.56 9.61
C ASN A 16 -7.00 -1.32 10.43
N GLU A 17 -7.99 -1.42 11.33
CA GLU A 17 -8.51 -0.28 12.09
C GLU A 17 -7.42 0.46 12.87
N SER A 18 -6.47 -0.26 13.47
CA SER A 18 -5.34 0.33 14.21
C SER A 18 -4.44 1.19 13.32
N TYR A 19 -4.15 0.73 12.10
CA TYR A 19 -3.35 1.46 11.10
C TYR A 19 -4.11 2.65 10.53
N THR A 20 -5.37 2.44 10.16
CA THR A 20 -6.23 3.50 9.60
C THR A 20 -6.41 4.65 10.59
N LYS A 21 -6.61 4.36 11.89
CA LYS A 21 -6.76 5.38 12.94
C LYS A 21 -5.53 6.26 13.12
N ILE A 22 -4.33 5.73 12.88
CA ILE A 22 -3.07 6.48 12.97
C ILE A 22 -2.63 7.07 11.61
N GLY A 23 -3.51 7.04 10.61
CA GLY A 23 -3.27 7.66 9.30
C GLY A 23 -2.30 6.88 8.42
N ILE A 24 -2.12 5.57 8.65
CA ILE A 24 -1.30 4.70 7.79
C ILE A 24 -2.20 4.01 6.77
N PRO A 25 -2.20 4.45 5.49
CA PRO A 25 -2.97 3.80 4.45
C PRO A 25 -2.26 2.53 3.93
N PRO A 26 -2.99 1.64 3.24
CA PRO A 26 -2.37 0.51 2.56
C PRO A 26 -1.40 0.98 1.47
N LEU A 27 -0.24 0.34 1.41
CA LEU A 27 0.81 0.67 0.45
C LEU A 27 0.72 -0.24 -0.78
N PHE A 28 0.13 0.26 -1.87
CA PHE A 28 0.16 -0.37 -3.20
C PHE A 28 0.09 0.69 -4.30
N LYS A 29 0.60 0.35 -5.49
CA LYS A 29 0.46 1.17 -6.70
C LYS A 29 -0.05 0.29 -7.83
N ALA A 30 -1.15 0.71 -8.44
CA ALA A 30 -1.78 -0.04 -9.52
C ALA A 30 -2.21 0.91 -10.64
N SER A 31 -2.09 0.44 -11.87
CA SER A 31 -2.58 1.10 -13.07
C SER A 31 -3.23 0.06 -13.97
N ALA A 32 -4.30 0.43 -14.67
CA ALA A 32 -4.91 -0.44 -15.68
C ALA A 32 -3.96 -0.70 -16.87
N ASP A 33 -2.99 0.20 -17.08
CA ASP A 33 -1.99 0.09 -18.14
C ASP A 33 -0.73 -0.67 -17.71
N ALA A 34 -0.67 -1.13 -16.45
CA ALA A 34 0.47 -1.88 -15.95
C ALA A 34 0.61 -3.21 -16.70
N ARG A 35 1.79 -3.48 -17.25
CA ARG A 35 2.09 -4.73 -17.97
C ARG A 35 2.69 -5.82 -17.10
N ILE A 36 3.24 -5.44 -15.95
CA ILE A 36 3.94 -6.31 -15.02
C ILE A 36 3.46 -5.98 -13.61
N ALA A 37 3.15 -7.03 -12.83
CA ALA A 37 2.87 -6.92 -11.41
C ALA A 37 4.08 -7.45 -10.63
N ILE A 38 4.62 -6.63 -9.73
CA ILE A 38 5.69 -7.02 -8.81
C ILE A 38 5.07 -7.16 -7.42
N VAL A 39 5.14 -8.37 -6.85
CA VAL A 39 4.58 -8.69 -5.53
C VAL A 39 5.73 -8.98 -4.57
N GLY A 40 5.96 -8.07 -3.63
CA GLY A 40 6.92 -8.26 -2.54
C GLY A 40 6.28 -8.91 -1.31
N GLN A 41 7.04 -9.06 -0.23
CA GLN A 41 6.56 -9.64 1.02
C GLN A 41 5.68 -8.66 1.82
N ALA A 42 6.28 -7.54 2.25
CA ALA A 42 5.64 -6.52 3.07
C ALA A 42 6.46 -5.22 3.02
N PRO A 43 5.85 -4.04 3.27
CA PRO A 43 6.60 -2.80 3.39
C PRO A 43 7.51 -2.79 4.61
N GLY A 44 8.75 -2.34 4.44
CA GLY A 44 9.59 -1.93 5.55
C GLY A 44 9.16 -0.57 6.12
N ARG A 45 9.65 -0.21 7.32
CA ARG A 45 9.31 1.07 8.00
C ARG A 45 9.55 2.31 7.12
N LYS A 46 10.61 2.32 6.32
CA LYS A 46 10.94 3.43 5.42
C LYS A 46 9.95 3.53 4.25
N ALA A 47 9.54 2.40 3.69
CA ALA A 47 8.55 2.35 2.62
C ALA A 47 7.17 2.81 3.13
N GLU A 48 6.79 2.39 4.34
CA GLU A 48 5.57 2.85 5.02
C GLU A 48 5.56 4.38 5.21
N ALA A 49 6.63 4.94 5.77
CA ALA A 49 6.73 6.38 6.04
C ALA A 49 6.79 7.24 4.77
N THR A 50 7.47 6.77 3.72
CA THR A 50 7.68 7.54 2.47
C THR A 50 6.62 7.28 1.41
N GLN A 51 5.82 6.22 1.57
CA GLN A 51 4.91 5.70 0.56
C GLN A 51 5.61 5.37 -0.78
N LEU A 52 6.91 5.08 -0.72
CA LEU A 52 7.72 4.68 -1.87
C LEU A 52 8.08 3.19 -1.75
N PHE A 53 7.78 2.45 -2.82
CA PHE A 53 8.15 1.05 -2.98
C PHE A 53 9.62 0.93 -3.33
N TRP A 54 10.31 -0.09 -2.80
CA TRP A 54 11.68 -0.42 -3.21
C TRP A 54 12.66 0.79 -3.11
N ASN A 55 12.47 1.64 -2.09
CA ASN A 55 13.26 2.86 -1.86
C ASN A 55 14.29 2.67 -0.73
N ASP A 56 14.92 1.50 -0.70
CA ASP A 56 15.98 1.12 0.21
C ASP A 56 17.01 0.25 -0.53
N LEU A 57 18.02 -0.25 0.18
CA LEU A 57 19.12 -1.03 -0.41
C LEU A 57 18.67 -2.36 -1.03
N SER A 58 17.43 -2.81 -0.79
CA SER A 58 16.87 -4.03 -1.37
C SER A 58 16.06 -3.81 -2.66
N GLY A 59 15.82 -2.53 -3.02
CA GLY A 59 15.10 -2.12 -4.22
C GLY A 59 15.94 -1.95 -5.46
#